data_AF-A0A8H8DEV5-F1
#
_entry.id   AF-A0A8H8DEV5-F1
#
_cell.length_a   1.000
_cell.length_b   1.000
_cell.length_c   1.000
_cell.angle_alpha   90.00
_cell.angle_beta   90.00
_cell.angle_gamma   90.00
#
_symmetry.space_group_name_H-M   'P 1'
#
loop_
_entity.id
_entity.type
_entity.pdbx_description
1 polymer ?
#
loop_
_entity_poly.entity_id
_entity_poly.type
_entity_poly.pdbx_seq_one_letter_code
_entity_poly.pdbx_strand_id
1 'polypeptide(L)'
;MTTDKPTNEQTTTTETQNYSKDDQLDQQDLNKIQEVAKNILNPNNENPQMNEYIQATMSYIGNAMYKMQTTNDKDATAKEIANDLTEKFNHWKEEREKNKSQEGANEGQTDEKKDEEKK
;
A
#
# COMPACT_ATOMS: atom_id res chain seq x y z
N MET A 1 -54.62 -12.31 -9.05
CA MET A 1 -53.26 -12.26 -9.62
C MET A 1 -52.55 -11.07 -8.99
N THR A 2 -51.63 -11.38 -8.08
CA THR A 2 -50.30 -10.74 -7.86
C THR A 2 -49.98 -9.53 -8.76
N THR A 3 -49.42 -8.42 -8.31
CA THR A 3 -48.31 -8.31 -7.33
C THR A 3 -48.22 -6.87 -6.80
N ASP A 4 -48.16 -6.72 -5.48
CA ASP A 4 -47.67 -5.52 -4.80
C ASP A 4 -46.22 -5.24 -5.20
N LYS A 5 -45.93 -3.99 -5.55
CA LYS A 5 -44.58 -3.51 -5.88
C LYS A 5 -43.91 -3.10 -4.56
N PRO A 6 -42.84 -3.78 -4.09
CA PRO A 6 -42.03 -3.22 -3.03
C PRO A 6 -41.13 -2.15 -3.64
N THR A 7 -41.40 -0.88 -3.30
CA THR A 7 -40.41 0.19 -3.43
C THR A 7 -39.29 -0.11 -2.45
N ASN A 8 -38.20 -0.66 -2.97
CA ASN A 8 -36.97 -0.87 -2.22
C ASN A 8 -36.35 0.50 -1.95
N GLU A 9 -36.72 1.13 -0.84
CA GLU A 9 -36.01 2.24 -0.25
C GLU A 9 -34.63 1.74 0.19
N GLN A 10 -33.66 1.79 -0.73
CA GLN A 10 -32.26 1.61 -0.39
C GLN A 10 -31.81 2.88 0.33
N THR A 11 -32.23 3.01 1.60
CA THR A 11 -31.64 3.92 2.56
C THR A 11 -30.20 3.47 2.72
N THR A 12 -29.30 4.15 2.00
CA THR A 12 -27.87 4.05 2.28
C THR A 12 -27.72 4.78 3.61
N THR A 13 -27.81 4.04 4.71
CA THR A 13 -27.46 4.55 6.03
C THR A 13 -25.98 4.86 5.96
N THR A 14 -25.65 6.11 5.64
CA THR A 14 -24.34 6.69 5.91
C THR A 14 -24.23 6.69 7.44
N GLU A 15 -23.77 5.59 8.01
CA GLU A 15 -23.35 5.56 9.40
C GLU A 15 -22.27 6.63 9.53
N THR A 16 -22.69 7.79 10.01
CA THR A 16 -21.78 8.86 10.38
C THR A 16 -21.08 8.33 11.63
N GLN A 17 -20.00 7.57 11.42
CA GLN A 17 -19.09 7.16 12.47
C GLN A 17 -18.59 8.46 13.11
N ASN A 18 -19.11 8.78 14.29
CA ASN A 18 -18.65 9.90 15.09
C ASN A 18 -17.26 9.52 15.62
N TYR A 19 -16.24 9.68 14.78
CA TYR A 19 -14.84 9.60 15.19
C TYR A 19 -14.62 10.65 16.28
N SER A 20 -14.36 10.20 17.50
CA SER A 20 -14.06 11.11 18.60
C SER A 20 -12.68 11.71 18.36
N LYS A 21 -12.44 12.90 18.93
CA LYS A 21 -11.14 13.57 18.82
C LYS A 21 -9.99 12.72 19.39
N ASP A 22 -10.32 11.83 20.32
CA ASP A 22 -9.42 10.86 20.95
C ASP A 22 -9.08 9.64 20.07
N ASP A 23 -9.82 9.41 18.97
CA ASP A 23 -9.53 8.34 18.00
C ASP A 23 -8.53 8.78 16.91
N GLN A 24 -8.03 10.02 16.99
CA GLN A 24 -7.07 10.54 16.03
C GLN A 24 -5.66 10.09 16.40
N LEU A 25 -5.08 9.24 15.55
CA LEU A 25 -3.65 8.97 15.59
C LEU A 25 -2.88 10.30 15.55
N ASP A 26 -1.92 10.44 16.45
CA ASP A 26 -1.02 11.58 16.49
C ASP A 26 0.38 11.22 15.93
N GLN A 27 1.26 12.22 15.88
CA GLN A 27 2.62 12.02 15.36
C GLN A 27 3.45 11.07 16.25
N GLN A 28 3.16 11.02 17.55
CA GLN A 28 3.87 10.15 18.47
C GLN A 28 3.49 8.68 18.23
N ASP A 29 2.22 8.42 17.93
CA ASP A 29 1.75 7.08 17.60
C ASP A 29 2.32 6.59 16.26
N LEU A 30 2.42 7.47 15.25
CA LEU A 30 3.11 7.14 14.00
C LEU A 30 4.59 6.79 14.21
N ASN A 31 5.28 7.50 15.11
CA ASN A 31 6.67 7.19 15.45
C ASN A 31 6.79 5.80 16.11
N LYS A 32 5.89 5.46 17.05
CA LYS A 32 5.87 4.13 17.69
C LYS A 32 5.63 3.02 16.65
N ILE A 33 4.66 3.21 15.75
CA ILE A 33 4.36 2.25 14.69
C ILE A 33 5.58 2.08 13.78
N GLN A 34 6.25 3.18 13.42
CA GLN A 34 7.47 3.13 12.62
C GLN A 34 8.59 2.32 13.31
N GLU A 35 8.80 2.53 14.62
CA GLU A 35 9.80 1.78 15.40
C GLU A 35 9.47 0.29 15.47
N VAL A 36 8.21 -0.05 15.72
CA VAL A 36 7.75 -1.45 15.69
C VAL A 36 7.96 -2.07 14.32
N ALA A 37 7.61 -1.37 13.24
CA ALA A 37 7.81 -1.84 11.88
C ALA A 37 9.30 -2.08 11.57
N LYS A 38 10.20 -1.19 12.00
CA LYS A 38 11.66 -1.37 11.87
C LYS A 38 12.13 -2.61 12.62
N ASN A 39 11.69 -2.78 13.87
CA ASN A 39 12.11 -3.91 14.70
C ASN A 39 11.61 -5.27 14.15
N ILE A 40 10.47 -5.30 13.46
CA ILE A 40 9.92 -6.53 12.87
C ILE A 40 10.53 -6.82 11.49
N LEU A 41 10.59 -5.81 10.62
CA LEU A 41 10.94 -5.99 9.20
C LEU A 41 12.44 -5.86 8.94
N ASN A 42 13.18 -5.18 9.82
CA ASN A 42 14.63 -4.98 9.70
C ASN A 42 15.33 -4.92 11.09
N PRO A 43 15.19 -5.95 11.94
CA PRO A 43 15.63 -5.93 13.34
C PRO A 43 17.10 -5.57 13.55
N ASN A 44 17.97 -6.00 12.62
CA ASN A 44 19.42 -5.79 12.71
C ASN A 44 19.91 -4.65 11.82
N ASN A 45 19.00 -3.90 11.18
CA ASN A 45 19.35 -2.81 10.27
C ASN A 45 20.19 -3.25 9.05
N GLU A 46 20.14 -4.52 8.68
CA GLU A 46 20.97 -5.13 7.62
C GLU A 46 20.49 -4.77 6.21
N ASN A 47 19.23 -4.35 6.07
CA ASN A 47 18.67 -3.93 4.78
C ASN A 47 18.32 -2.42 4.80
N PRO A 48 19.22 -1.54 4.33
CA PRO A 48 18.96 -0.10 4.26
C PRO A 48 17.74 0.28 3.42
N GLN A 49 17.49 -0.44 2.32
CA GLN A 49 16.33 -0.19 1.46
C GLN A 49 15.03 -0.45 2.22
N MET A 50 14.98 -1.47 3.08
CA MET A 50 13.81 -1.74 3.93
C MET A 50 13.49 -0.57 4.86
N ASN A 51 14.51 0.10 5.41
CA ASN A 51 14.28 1.29 6.23
C ASN A 51 13.71 2.45 5.44
N GLU A 52 14.21 2.68 4.23
CA GLU A 52 13.68 3.71 3.33
C GLU A 52 12.22 3.44 3.00
N TYR A 53 11.87 2.19 2.71
CA TYR A 53 10.47 1.78 2.49
C TYR A 53 9.59 2.04 3.71
N ILE A 54 10.04 1.67 4.91
CA ILE A 54 9.29 1.89 6.15
C ILE A 54 9.09 3.40 6.39
N GLN A 55 10.14 4.21 6.23
CA GLN A 55 10.07 5.66 6.41
C GLN A 55 9.13 6.31 5.39
N ALA A 56 9.23 5.92 4.11
CA ALA A 56 8.36 6.42 3.06
C ALA A 56 6.88 6.07 3.35
N THR A 57 6.62 4.84 3.80
CA THR A 57 5.27 4.39 4.15
C THR A 57 4.69 5.20 5.31
N MET A 58 5.44 5.40 6.39
CA MET A 58 4.96 6.14 7.55
C MET A 58 4.80 7.63 7.27
N SER A 59 5.68 8.21 6.45
CA SER A 59 5.54 9.59 5.97
C SER A 59 4.26 9.78 5.14
N TYR A 60 3.94 8.80 4.30
CA TYR A 60 2.70 8.81 3.54
C TYR A 60 1.46 8.80 4.44
N ILE A 61 1.42 7.87 5.40
CA ILE A 61 0.30 7.74 6.35
C ILE A 61 0.13 9.04 7.15
N GLY A 62 1.23 9.61 7.66
CA GLY A 62 1.22 10.88 8.37
C GLY A 62 0.66 12.03 7.53
N ASN A 63 1.06 12.14 6.27
CA ASN A 63 0.54 13.16 5.36
C ASN A 63 -0.95 12.98 5.06
N ALA A 64 -1.40 11.74 4.83
CA ALA A 64 -2.79 11.42 4.58
C ALA A 64 -3.68 11.77 5.79
N MET A 65 -3.21 11.43 7.00
CA MET A 65 -3.89 11.79 8.24
C MET A 65 -3.94 13.30 8.46
N TYR A 66 -2.82 14.00 8.25
CA TYR A 66 -2.76 15.45 8.37
C TYR A 66 -3.77 16.12 7.44
N LYS A 67 -3.87 15.67 6.18
CA LYS A 67 -4.87 16.15 5.22
C LYS A 67 -6.30 15.91 5.73
N MET A 68 -6.60 14.72 6.24
CA MET A 68 -7.93 14.38 6.78
C MET A 68 -8.31 15.20 8.01
N GLN A 69 -7.35 15.56 8.86
CA GLN A 69 -7.57 16.36 10.06
C GLN A 69 -7.73 17.85 9.75
N THR A 70 -7.08 18.35 8.70
CA THR A 70 -7.04 19.80 8.38
C THR A 70 -8.00 20.24 7.27
N THR A 71 -8.54 19.30 6.49
CA THR A 71 -9.52 19.58 5.43
C THR A 71 -10.90 19.93 5.99
N ASN A 72 -11.63 20.78 5.27
CA ASN A 72 -13.04 21.04 5.54
C ASN A 72 -13.97 19.98 4.90
N ASP A 73 -13.52 19.37 3.79
CA ASP A 73 -14.29 18.36 3.04
C ASP A 73 -13.61 16.99 3.20
N LYS A 74 -14.04 16.28 4.23
CA LYS A 74 -13.46 14.97 4.58
C LYS A 74 -13.76 13.90 3.54
N ASP A 75 -14.92 13.96 2.89
CA ASP A 75 -15.32 12.97 1.90
C ASP A 75 -14.49 13.11 0.61
N ALA A 76 -14.28 14.35 0.15
CA ALA A 76 -13.41 14.61 -0.99
C ALA A 76 -11.95 14.21 -0.69
N THR A 77 -11.44 14.53 0.49
CA THR A 77 -10.07 14.15 0.88
C THR A 77 -9.91 12.65 1.06
N ALA A 78 -10.90 11.95 1.64
CA ALA A 78 -10.88 10.49 1.74
C ALA A 78 -10.85 9.84 0.34
N LYS A 79 -11.62 10.38 -0.61
CA LYS A 79 -11.62 9.94 -2.00
C LYS A 79 -10.27 10.18 -2.69
N GLU A 80 -9.64 11.34 -2.46
CA GLU A 80 -8.30 11.64 -2.96
C GLU A 80 -7.28 10.61 -2.45
N ILE A 81 -7.28 10.33 -1.14
CA ILE A 81 -6.38 9.34 -0.52
C ILE A 81 -6.63 7.94 -1.08
N ALA A 82 -7.89 7.53 -1.22
CA ALA A 82 -8.25 6.22 -1.77
C ALA A 82 -7.78 6.06 -3.23
N ASN A 83 -7.91 7.12 -4.04
CA ASN A 83 -7.45 7.11 -5.42
C ASN A 83 -5.92 6.99 -5.49
N ASP A 84 -5.18 7.78 -4.71
CA ASP A 84 -3.72 7.74 -4.68
C ASP A 84 -3.20 6.37 -4.18
N LEU A 85 -3.84 5.76 -3.17
CA LEU A 85 -3.54 4.38 -2.77
C LEU A 85 -3.79 3.37 -3.90
N THR A 86 -4.89 3.53 -4.63
CA THR A 86 -5.24 2.66 -5.76
C THR A 86 -4.20 2.77 -6.87
N GLU A 87 -3.75 3.99 -7.18
CA GLU A 87 -2.70 4.24 -8.18
C GLU A 87 -1.37 3.61 -7.77
N LYS A 88 -0.92 3.82 -6.52
CA LYS A 88 0.30 3.20 -6.00
C LYS A 88 0.25 1.68 -6.03
N PHE A 89 -0.88 1.09 -5.66
CA PHE A 89 -1.07 -0.36 -5.72
C PHE A 89 -1.01 -0.88 -7.16
N ASN A 90 -1.70 -0.22 -8.09
CA ASN A 90 -1.67 -0.61 -9.49
C ASN A 90 -0.26 -0.51 -10.08
N HIS A 91 0.47 0.56 -9.76
CA HIS A 91 1.86 0.72 -10.17
C HIS A 91 2.75 -0.40 -9.61
N TRP A 92 2.67 -0.69 -8.30
CA TRP A 92 3.41 -1.78 -7.69
C TRP A 92 3.10 -3.14 -8.34
N LYS A 93 1.83 -3.41 -8.61
CA LYS A 93 1.38 -4.64 -9.27
C LYS A 93 1.99 -4.75 -10.68
N GLU A 94 1.96 -3.67 -11.46
CA GLU A 94 2.56 -3.66 -12.80
C GLU A 94 4.08 -3.89 -12.76
N GLU A 95 4.80 -3.22 -11.88
CA GLU A 95 6.26 -3.40 -11.72
C GLU A 95 6.61 -4.83 -11.26
N ARG A 96 5.81 -5.40 -10.35
CA ARG A 96 6.00 -6.79 -9.89
C ARG A 96 5.84 -7.79 -11.04
N GLU A 97 4.82 -7.64 -11.88
CA GLU A 97 4.58 -8.55 -13.01
C GLU A 97 5.63 -8.38 -14.13
N LYS A 98 6.15 -7.16 -14.33
CA LYS A 98 7.31 -6.92 -15.22
C LYS A 98 8.58 -7.61 -14.70
N ASN A 99 8.87 -7.52 -13.41
CA ASN A 99 10.08 -8.11 -12.83
C ASN A 99 10.07 -9.64 -12.84
N LYS A 100 8.90 -10.27 -12.58
CA LYS A 100 8.73 -11.73 -12.76
C LYS A 100 8.96 -12.19 -14.19
N SER A 101 8.64 -11.35 -15.18
CA SER A 101 8.85 -11.66 -16.60
C SER A 101 10.31 -11.57 -17.02
N GLN A 102 11.17 -10.87 -16.26
CA GLN A 102 12.60 -10.76 -16.52
C GLN A 102 13.44 -11.84 -15.83
N GLU A 103 13.04 -12.35 -14.67
CA GLU A 103 13.75 -13.44 -13.98
C GLU A 103 13.61 -14.80 -14.70
N GLY A 104 12.58 -15.00 -15.53
CA GLY A 104 12.40 -16.21 -16.35
C GLY A 104 13.20 -16.28 -17.65
N ALA A 105 13.97 -15.24 -18.01
CA ALA A 105 14.69 -15.16 -19.28
C ALA A 105 16.21 -15.40 -19.17
N ASN A 106 16.75 -15.63 -17.96
CA ASN A 106 18.19 -15.69 -17.73
C ASN A 106 18.71 -17.01 -17.12
N GLU A 107 17.92 -18.09 -17.17
CA GLU A 107 18.36 -19.47 -16.83
C GLU A 107 18.55 -20.35 -18.08
N GLY A 108 19.06 -19.80 -19.19
CA GLY A 108 19.17 -20.52 -20.46
C GLY A 108 20.45 -20.30 -21.26
N GLN A 109 21.51 -19.75 -20.66
CA GLN A 109 22.76 -19.54 -21.39
C GLN A 109 23.99 -19.68 -20.49
N THR A 110 24.25 -20.88 -19.99
CA THR A 110 25.62 -21.27 -19.62
C THR A 110 25.81 -22.74 -19.96
N ASP A 111 26.96 -23.03 -20.57
CA ASP A 111 27.48 -24.34 -20.99
C ASP A 111 26.98 -24.97 -22.28
N GLU A 112 27.50 -24.47 -23.41
CA GLU A 112 28.07 -25.36 -24.44
C GLU A 112 28.99 -24.55 -25.38
N LYS A 113 30.30 -24.51 -25.05
CA LYS A 113 31.44 -24.46 -26.00
C LYS A 113 32.75 -24.23 -25.25
N LYS A 114 33.39 -25.33 -24.85
CA LYS A 114 34.83 -25.54 -25.02
C LYS A 114 35.18 -26.93 -24.51
N ASP A 115 35.30 -27.87 -25.43
CA ASP A 115 36.36 -28.89 -25.39
C ASP A 115 36.35 -29.65 -26.71
N GLU A 116 37.09 -29.12 -27.68
CA GLU A 116 37.70 -29.95 -28.72
C GLU A 116 39.11 -29.41 -29.00
N GLU A 117 40.05 -29.79 -28.16
CA GLU A 117 41.45 -29.91 -28.57
C GLU A 117 42.06 -31.14 -27.88
N LYS A 118 42.48 -32.10 -28.74
CA LYS A 118 43.40 -33.24 -28.55
C LYS A 118 42.78 -34.63 -28.70
N LYS A 119 42.87 -35.17 -29.93
CA LYS A 119 43.78 -36.29 -30.20
C LYS A 119 44.13 -36.42 -31.67
#